data_AF-A0A5C8WTM6-F1
#
_entry.id   AF-A0A5C8WTM6-F1
#
_cell.length_a   1.000
_cell.length_b   1.000
_cell.length_c   1.000
_cell.angle_alpha   90.00
_cell.angle_beta   90.00
_cell.angle_gamma   90.00
#
_symmetry.space_group_name_H-M   'P 1'
#
loop_
_entity.id
_entity.type
_entity.pdbx_description
1 polymer ?
#
loop_
_entity_poly.entity_id
_entity_poly.type
_entity_poly.pdbx_seq_one_letter_code
_entity_poly.pdbx_strand_id
1 'polypeptide(L)'
;MKPTTAPCPGMTGPRWEKMRESALAFLDQFGDEAAALGWTTAELFGVHPTAGFIRVDHCGALMVSGERVRSIESDKIRFGMTTYYRNLPGRPVGVPVWEVRR
;
A
#
# COMPACT_ATOMS: atom_id res chain seq x y z
N MET A 1 -11.77 8.89 9.36
CA MET A 1 -11.25 9.44 8.09
C MET A 1 -12.37 9.38 7.05
N LYS A 2 -12.66 10.45 6.30
CA LYS A 2 -13.71 10.41 5.26
C LYS A 2 -13.18 9.62 4.05
N PRO A 3 -13.92 8.62 3.52
CA PRO A 3 -13.43 7.74 2.45
C PRO A 3 -12.97 8.45 1.18
N THR A 4 -13.55 9.61 0.87
CA THR A 4 -13.28 10.40 -0.35
C THR A 4 -12.19 11.46 -0.17
N THR A 5 -11.70 11.66 1.05
CA THR A 5 -10.64 12.62 1.33
C THR A 5 -9.29 11.93 1.34
N ALA A 6 -8.37 12.40 0.51
CA ALA A 6 -7.01 11.86 0.47
C ALA A 6 -6.35 11.91 1.87
N PRO A 7 -5.73 10.80 2.32
CA PRO A 7 -5.30 10.65 3.70
C PRO A 7 -3.96 11.32 4.01
N CYS A 8 -3.15 11.61 2.99
CA CYS A 8 -1.80 12.15 3.17
C CYS A 8 -1.39 13.09 2.02
N PRO A 9 -0.32 13.89 2.19
CA PRO A 9 0.22 14.75 1.13
C PRO A 9 0.59 13.98 -0.14
N GLY A 10 0.45 14.64 -1.30
CA GLY A 10 0.78 14.08 -2.61
C GLY A 10 -0.25 13.10 -3.20
N MET A 11 -1.31 12.76 -2.46
CA MET A 11 -2.37 11.89 -2.94
C MET A 11 -3.61 12.70 -3.32
N THR A 12 -4.17 12.46 -4.50
CA THR A 12 -5.44 13.06 -4.93
C THR A 12 -6.62 12.19 -4.48
N GLY A 13 -7.81 12.80 -4.33
CA GLY A 13 -9.04 12.07 -3.96
C GLY A 13 -9.33 10.87 -4.88
N PRO A 14 -9.37 11.06 -6.22
CA PRO A 14 -9.61 9.95 -7.15
C PRO A 14 -8.56 8.84 -7.08
N ARG A 15 -7.28 9.19 -6.86
CA ARG A 15 -6.22 8.18 -6.70
C ARG A 15 -6.41 7.39 -5.41
N TRP A 16 -6.75 8.07 -4.32
CA TRP A 16 -7.06 7.42 -3.05
C TRP A 16 -8.26 6.48 -3.17
N GLU A 17 -9.32 6.89 -3.85
CA GLU A 17 -10.49 6.05 -4.08
C GLU A 17 -10.12 4.74 -4.78
N LYS A 18 -9.37 4.82 -5.89
CA LYS A 18 -8.88 3.63 -6.61
C LYS A 18 -7.97 2.73 -5.76
N MET A 19 -7.06 3.33 -4.98
CA MET A 19 -6.18 2.58 -4.07
C MET A 19 -6.97 1.88 -2.96
N ARG A 20 -7.96 2.57 -2.39
CA ARG A 20 -8.84 2.03 -1.34
C ARG A 20 -9.68 0.89 -1.87
N GLU A 21 -10.25 1.01 -3.06
CA GLU A 21 -11.01 -0.09 -3.69
C GLU A 21 -10.13 -1.32 -3.95
N SER A 22 -8.92 -1.12 -4.44
CA SER A 22 -7.97 -2.21 -4.67
C SER A 22 -7.50 -2.86 -3.36
N ALA A 23 -7.30 -2.05 -2.32
CA ALA A 23 -6.97 -2.51 -0.98
C ALA A 23 -8.10 -3.34 -0.36
N LEU A 24 -9.36 -2.92 -0.49
CA LEU A 24 -10.49 -3.70 -0.01
C LEU A 24 -10.60 -5.04 -0.74
N ALA A 25 -10.52 -5.03 -2.07
CA ALA A 25 -10.51 -6.26 -2.86
C ALA A 25 -9.34 -7.20 -2.49
N PHE A 26 -8.17 -6.63 -2.17
CA PHE A 26 -7.03 -7.40 -1.66
C PHE A 26 -7.34 -8.03 -0.31
N LEU A 27 -7.92 -7.29 0.64
CA LEU A 27 -8.25 -7.83 1.96
C LEU A 27 -9.25 -8.97 1.87
N ASP A 28 -10.28 -8.83 1.02
CA ASP A 28 -11.30 -9.87 0.80
C ASP A 28 -10.71 -11.14 0.17
N GLN A 29 -9.73 -11.01 -0.73
CA GLN A 29 -9.21 -12.14 -1.51
C GLN A 29 -7.94 -12.77 -0.92
N PHE A 30 -7.06 -11.96 -0.34
CA PHE A 30 -5.70 -12.35 0.05
C PHE A 30 -5.36 -11.97 1.49
N GLY A 31 -6.28 -11.37 2.26
CA GLY A 31 -5.98 -10.86 3.61
C GLY A 31 -5.40 -11.92 4.55
N ASP A 32 -6.05 -13.09 4.62
CA ASP A 32 -5.60 -14.20 5.48
C ASP A 32 -4.27 -14.78 5.00
N GLU A 33 -4.09 -14.95 3.69
CA GLU A 33 -2.85 -15.43 3.10
C GLU A 33 -1.68 -14.45 3.35
N ALA A 34 -1.94 -13.16 3.22
CA ALA A 34 -0.97 -12.12 3.50
C ALA A 34 -0.50 -12.16 4.96
N ALA A 35 -1.43 -12.33 5.90
CA ALA A 35 -1.12 -12.48 7.31
C ALA A 35 -0.31 -13.75 7.58
N ALA A 36 -0.68 -14.88 6.97
CA ALA A 36 0.06 -16.15 7.09
C ALA A 36 1.49 -16.08 6.52
N LEU A 37 1.68 -15.30 5.44
CA LEU A 37 2.98 -15.00 4.84
C LEU A 37 3.76 -13.89 5.57
N GLY A 38 3.23 -13.38 6.69
CA GLY A 38 3.87 -12.37 7.52
C GLY A 38 4.00 -10.99 6.88
N TRP A 39 3.13 -10.64 5.92
CA TRP A 39 3.07 -9.27 5.42
C TRP A 39 2.56 -8.34 6.52
N THR A 40 3.32 -7.28 6.79
CA THR A 40 2.96 -6.28 7.79
C THR A 40 2.08 -5.18 7.21
N THR A 41 1.37 -4.47 8.09
CA THR A 41 0.58 -3.30 7.69
C THR A 41 1.43 -2.21 7.05
N ALA A 42 2.67 -2.00 7.51
CA ALA A 42 3.60 -1.04 6.93
C ALA A 42 4.07 -1.46 5.51
N GLU A 43 4.31 -2.75 5.28
CA GLU A 43 4.72 -3.24 3.95
C GLU A 43 3.58 -3.19 2.93
N LEU A 44 2.33 -3.29 3.37
CA LEU A 44 1.16 -3.24 2.50
C LEU A 44 0.62 -1.81 2.31
N PHE A 45 0.48 -1.06 3.41
CA PHE A 45 -0.22 0.23 3.49
C PHE A 45 0.69 1.40 3.87
N GLY A 46 2.00 1.20 3.88
CA GLY A 46 2.98 2.21 4.25
C GLY A 46 2.92 3.45 3.35
N VAL A 47 3.19 4.60 3.94
CA VAL A 47 3.51 5.88 3.29
C VAL A 47 4.56 6.60 4.13
N HIS A 48 5.17 7.66 3.61
CA HIS A 48 6.11 8.45 4.41
C HIS A 48 5.37 9.21 5.53
N PRO A 49 5.89 9.24 6.78
CA PRO A 49 5.18 9.80 7.94
C PRO A 49 4.81 11.28 7.80
N THR A 50 5.68 12.10 7.20
CA THR A 50 5.40 13.54 6.96
C THR A 50 5.01 13.84 5.51
N ALA A 51 5.80 13.39 4.53
CA ALA A 51 5.59 13.67 3.11
C ALA A 51 4.50 12.82 2.43
N GLY A 52 3.91 11.84 3.13
CA GLY A 52 2.86 10.98 2.58
C GLY A 52 3.29 10.24 1.32
N PHE A 53 2.48 10.37 0.27
CA PHE A 53 2.67 9.71 -1.02
C PHE A 53 3.78 10.35 -1.87
N ILE A 54 4.25 11.56 -1.53
CA ILE A 54 5.33 12.25 -2.29
C ILE A 54 6.62 11.40 -2.28
N ARG A 55 6.87 10.66 -1.20
CA ARG A 55 8.02 9.76 -1.04
C ARG A 55 7.62 8.31 -1.29
N VAL A 56 7.51 7.96 -2.57
CA VAL A 56 7.04 6.64 -3.04
C VAL A 56 7.92 5.47 -2.58
N ASP A 57 9.18 5.73 -2.24
CA ASP A 57 10.12 4.73 -1.71
C ASP A 57 9.68 4.19 -0.33
N HIS A 58 8.92 4.97 0.45
CA HIS A 58 8.28 4.53 1.69
C HIS A 58 6.91 3.85 1.47
N CYS A 59 6.37 3.89 0.26
CA CYS A 59 5.04 3.36 0.00
C CYS A 59 5.04 1.83 0.02
N GLY A 60 4.10 1.26 0.77
CA GLY A 60 3.81 -0.17 0.77
C GLY A 60 3.14 -0.61 -0.54
N ALA A 61 3.03 -1.92 -0.74
CA ALA A 61 2.61 -2.53 -2.01
C ALA A 61 1.28 -1.98 -2.55
N LEU A 62 0.30 -1.75 -1.68
CA LEU A 62 -1.03 -1.26 -2.08
C LEU A 62 -1.07 0.26 -2.29
N MET A 63 -0.04 0.98 -1.85
CA MET A 63 0.08 2.43 -1.91
C MET A 63 1.00 2.91 -3.04
N VAL A 64 1.12 2.16 -4.16
CA VAL A 64 1.95 2.56 -5.32
C VAL A 64 1.09 2.94 -6.54
N SER A 65 0.24 2.03 -7.04
CA SER A 65 -0.46 2.22 -8.34
C SER A 65 -2.00 2.15 -8.26
N GLY A 66 -2.56 1.51 -7.22
CA GLY A 66 -4.00 1.20 -7.15
C GLY A 66 -4.43 0.15 -8.18
N GLU A 67 -3.51 -0.68 -8.68
CA GLU A 67 -3.86 -1.88 -9.44
C GLU A 67 -4.31 -3.00 -8.51
N ARG A 68 -5.18 -3.88 -9.02
CA ARG A 68 -5.57 -5.09 -8.30
C ARG A 68 -4.42 -6.08 -8.20
N VAL A 69 -4.27 -6.66 -7.02
CA VAL A 69 -3.35 -7.76 -6.77
C VAL A 69 -3.84 -9.00 -7.51
N ARG A 70 -2.92 -9.70 -8.17
CA ARG A 70 -3.18 -10.96 -8.88
C ARG A 70 -2.64 -12.18 -8.14
N SER A 71 -1.53 -12.03 -7.43
CA SER A 71 -0.97 -13.06 -6.56
C SER A 71 -0.06 -12.44 -5.50
N ILE A 72 0.07 -13.17 -4.40
CA ILE A 72 0.93 -12.83 -3.27
C ILE A 72 1.86 -14.00 -2.97
N GLU A 73 3.10 -13.69 -2.62
CA GLU A 73 4.10 -14.63 -2.13
C GLU A 73 4.78 -14.01 -0.90
N SER A 74 5.67 -14.76 -0.25
CA SER A 74 6.37 -14.28 0.96
C SER A 74 7.27 -13.07 0.71
N ASP A 75 7.77 -12.88 -0.51
CA ASP A 75 8.74 -11.85 -0.85
C ASP A 75 8.24 -10.82 -1.87
N LYS A 76 7.09 -11.07 -2.52
CA LYS A 76 6.56 -10.21 -3.58
C LYS A 76 5.05 -10.27 -3.76
N ILE A 77 4.51 -9.22 -4.35
CA ILE A 77 3.12 -9.10 -4.78
C ILE A 77 3.13 -8.78 -6.27
N ARG A 78 2.36 -9.54 -7.06
CA ARG A 78 2.17 -9.26 -8.49
C ARG A 78 0.88 -8.50 -8.73
N PHE A 79 1.00 -7.45 -9.53
CA PHE A 79 -0.11 -6.69 -10.10
C PHE A 79 -0.23 -7.06 -11.58
N GLY A 80 -0.79 -6.19 -12.44
CA GLY A 80 -0.88 -6.44 -13.87
C GLY A 80 0.48 -6.66 -14.52
N MET A 81 1.15 -5.56 -14.89
CA MET A 81 2.50 -5.61 -15.49
C MET A 81 3.62 -5.34 -14.49
N THR A 82 3.28 -5.06 -13.23
CA THR A 82 4.24 -4.66 -12.20
C THR A 82 4.30 -5.67 -11.07
N THR A 83 5.45 -5.75 -10.41
CA THR A 83 5.68 -6.59 -9.23
C THR A 83 6.31 -5.74 -8.15
N TYR A 84 5.78 -5.82 -6.94
CA TYR A 84 6.35 -5.20 -5.75
C TYR A 84 7.18 -6.23 -5.00
N TYR A 85 8.42 -5.91 -4.68
CA TYR A 85 9.31 -6.74 -3.86
C TYR A 85 9.42 -6.18 -2.45
N ARG A 86 9.29 -7.05 -1.45
CA ARG A 86 9.35 -6.72 -0.02
C ARG A 86 10.76 -6.33 0.42
N ASN A 87 11.76 -7.15 0.07
CA ASN A 87 13.10 -7.11 0.65
C ASN A 87 14.13 -6.37 -0.23
N LEU A 88 13.84 -5.13 -0.62
CA LEU A 88 14.79 -4.33 -1.39
C LEU A 88 15.82 -3.67 -0.45
N PRO A 89 17.13 -3.94 -0.61
CA PRO A 89 18.16 -3.35 0.24
C PRO A 89 18.11 -1.82 0.25
N GLY A 90 18.16 -1.23 1.45
CA GLY A 90 18.14 0.23 1.62
C GLY A 90 16.76 0.88 1.46
N ARG A 91 15.69 0.11 1.21
CA ARG A 91 14.34 0.66 1.15
C ARG A 91 13.85 1.04 2.55
N PRO A 92 13.45 2.30 2.78
CA PRO A 92 12.90 2.71 4.07
C PRO A 92 11.50 2.13 4.28
N VAL A 93 11.15 1.90 5.55
CA VAL A 93 9.81 1.46 5.94
C VAL A 93 8.93 2.68 6.21
N GLY A 94 7.74 2.70 5.61
CA GLY A 94 6.72 3.72 5.86
C GLY A 94 5.91 3.45 7.14
N VAL A 95 4.99 4.36 7.45
CA VAL A 95 3.94 4.15 8.46
C VAL A 95 2.62 3.83 7.75
N PRO A 96 1.73 3.00 8.32
CA PRO A 96 0.43 2.77 7.74
C PRO A 96 -0.34 4.07 7.48
N VAL A 97 -1.01 4.17 6.33
CA VAL A 97 -1.62 5.42 5.85
C VAL A 97 -2.63 6.06 6.81
N TRP A 98 -3.26 5.29 7.70
CA TRP A 98 -4.17 5.80 8.73
C TRP A 98 -3.48 6.44 9.94
N GLU A 99 -2.18 6.27 10.09
CA GLU A 99 -1.38 6.90 11.17
C GLU A 99 -0.88 8.30 10.78
N VAL A 100 -0.89 8.63 9.48
CA VAL A 100 -0.54 9.98 9.01
C VAL A 100 -1.62 10.96 9.48
N ARG A 101 -1.20 11.92 10.29
CA ARG A 101 -2.06 13.05 10.69
C ARG A 101 -2.05 14.09 9.58
N ARG A 102 -3.24 14.57 9.23
CA ARG A 102 -3.42 15.70 8.31
C ARG A 102 -3.74 16.96 9.09
#